data_AF-A0A497TID7-F1
#
_entry.id   AF-A0A497TID7-F1
#
_cell.length_a   1.000
_cell.length_b   1.000
_cell.length_c   1.000
_cell.angle_alpha   90.00
_cell.angle_beta   90.00
_cell.angle_gamma   90.00
#
_symmetry.space_group_name_H-M   'P 1'
#
loop_
_entity.id
_entity.type
_entity.pdbx_description
1 polymer ?
#
loop_
_entity_poly.entity_id
_entity_poly.type
_entity_poly.pdbx_seq_one_letter_code
_entity_poly.pdbx_strand_id
1 'polypeptide(L)'
;MGGDKLVNDVGKLLIKLGFKAYWPNGAIDIEKLSTSFTKPNKIEIDIIAKLGSVGFLIEVTTQKTGNKEKIRKFLDKLRAIEKSKLKLVEIAKLFSGIPVNETETFRDIEVWKGIYIGTGAEIIYENIKPEDFGANNELKILNIDDWVYISKLIECIGGYAKYELISFLDIEKFLEKGYEEDVKKIEPFKVENREITEINGKKLSADIYLFSTSPSFLLKVCKVPRFYGLPDREAKIYYQRMLNKNKLNQMRKNFIKNSSLKSFPTPITLILPPMVNENKKGKLEIPVKYGSLIIIDGQHRLYSYALLPDEVKENAKILVTGIKFHSEDTEEIRKFSARTFIDINSEQLKVKTSLLYLIAYDSMGDTSDEALAGKVISLCNTDLQSPLHDLFEGRALGRKSKFNIP
;
A
#
# COMPACT_ATOMS: atom_id res chain seq x y z
N MET A 1 -24.15 -4.98 7.73
CA MET A 1 -23.56 -4.45 8.98
C MET A 1 -24.45 -3.32 9.47
N GLY A 2 -24.76 -3.26 10.77
CA GLY A 2 -25.40 -2.06 11.34
C GLY A 2 -24.45 -0.86 11.31
N GLY A 3 -24.98 0.36 11.29
CA GLY A 3 -24.21 1.61 11.20
C GLY A 3 -23.16 1.73 12.30
N ASP A 4 -23.56 1.53 13.56
CA ASP A 4 -22.68 1.62 14.73
C ASP A 4 -21.52 0.62 14.69
N LYS A 5 -21.74 -0.56 14.13
CA LYS A 5 -20.68 -1.57 13.98
C LYS A 5 -19.61 -1.07 13.00
N LEU A 6 -20.03 -0.50 11.86
CA LEU A 6 -19.10 0.01 10.86
C LEU A 6 -18.29 1.21 11.40
N VAL A 7 -18.95 2.15 12.09
CA VAL A 7 -18.29 3.28 12.77
C VAL A 7 -17.22 2.78 13.75
N ASN A 8 -17.55 1.80 14.59
CA ASN A 8 -16.61 1.21 15.53
C ASN A 8 -15.44 0.48 14.84
N ASP A 9 -15.71 -0.27 13.77
CA ASP A 9 -14.69 -0.96 13.00
C ASP A 9 -13.74 0.03 12.32
N VAL A 10 -14.28 1.15 11.81
CA VAL A 10 -13.48 2.25 11.23
C VAL A 10 -12.51 2.82 12.26
N GLY A 11 -13.02 3.25 13.42
CA GLY A 11 -12.19 3.84 14.47
C GLY A 11 -11.11 2.88 14.99
N LYS A 12 -11.44 1.59 15.18
CA LYS A 12 -10.46 0.57 15.61
C LYS A 12 -9.33 0.37 14.59
N LEU A 13 -9.62 0.40 13.30
CA LEU A 13 -8.60 0.27 12.26
C LEU A 13 -7.73 1.54 12.17
N LEU A 14 -8.29 2.73 12.34
CA LEU A 14 -7.52 3.97 12.45
C LEU A 14 -6.51 3.90 13.62
N ILE A 15 -6.93 3.38 14.78
CA ILE A 15 -6.03 3.16 15.92
C ILE A 15 -4.87 2.22 15.55
N LYS A 16 -5.12 1.13 14.81
CA LYS A 16 -4.06 0.22 14.32
C LYS A 16 -3.09 0.89 13.34
N LEU A 17 -3.52 1.96 12.67
CA LEU A 17 -2.69 2.77 11.78
C LEU A 17 -1.93 3.88 12.52
N GLY A 18 -2.13 4.01 13.84
CA GLY A 18 -1.46 4.98 14.69
C GLY A 18 -2.23 6.29 14.90
N PHE A 19 -3.50 6.36 14.48
CA PHE A 19 -4.35 7.50 14.79
C PHE A 19 -4.80 7.42 16.26
N LYS A 20 -4.94 8.58 16.90
CA LYS A 20 -5.75 8.70 18.11
C LYS A 20 -7.20 8.93 17.70
N ALA A 21 -8.09 7.97 17.90
CA ALA A 21 -9.49 8.06 17.46
C ALA A 21 -10.46 8.00 18.65
N TYR A 22 -11.52 8.81 18.60
CA TYR A 22 -12.53 8.99 19.64
C TYR A 22 -13.94 9.03 19.02
N TRP A 23 -14.95 8.66 19.79
CA TRP A 23 -16.36 8.62 19.37
C TRP A 23 -17.16 9.68 20.11
N PRO A 24 -17.51 10.79 19.44
CA PRO A 24 -18.27 11.84 20.09
C PRO A 24 -19.69 11.42 20.45
N ASN A 25 -20.14 11.85 21.63
CA ASN A 25 -21.49 11.57 22.12
C ASN A 25 -22.27 12.89 22.20
N GLY A 26 -22.81 13.34 21.08
CA GLY A 26 -23.65 14.54 21.00
C GLY A 26 -23.17 15.56 19.98
N ALA A 27 -24.00 16.59 19.78
CA ALA A 27 -23.76 17.62 18.79
C ALA A 27 -23.28 18.93 19.43
N ILE A 28 -22.42 19.65 18.71
CA ILE A 28 -21.95 21.00 19.06
C ILE A 28 -22.87 22.02 18.41
N ASP A 29 -23.41 22.95 19.18
CA ASP A 29 -24.14 24.10 18.62
C ASP A 29 -23.15 25.01 17.88
N ILE A 30 -23.49 25.41 16.64
CA ILE A 30 -22.59 26.19 15.78
C ILE A 30 -22.18 27.53 16.40
N GLU A 31 -23.04 28.10 17.25
CA GLU A 31 -22.77 29.33 18.01
C GLU A 31 -21.51 29.20 18.87
N LYS A 32 -21.22 27.99 19.39
CA LYS A 32 -20.01 27.73 20.18
C LYS A 32 -18.74 27.85 19.35
N LEU A 33 -18.80 27.69 18.03
CA LEU A 33 -17.64 27.80 17.14
C LEU A 33 -17.26 29.24 16.81
N SER A 34 -18.04 30.25 17.24
CA SER A 34 -17.74 31.67 16.94
C SER A 34 -17.48 31.91 15.44
N THR A 35 -18.23 31.24 14.57
CA THR A 35 -18.07 31.26 13.11
C THR A 35 -19.11 32.18 12.44
N SER A 36 -18.85 32.63 11.22
CA SER A 36 -19.82 33.42 10.43
C SER A 36 -20.90 32.57 9.76
N PHE A 37 -20.78 31.24 9.82
CA PHE A 37 -21.78 30.32 9.32
C PHE A 37 -22.99 30.24 10.27
N THR A 38 -24.19 30.28 9.69
CA THR A 38 -25.46 30.09 10.41
C THR A 38 -26.07 28.71 10.18
N LYS A 39 -25.47 27.89 9.31
CA LYS A 39 -25.86 26.50 9.05
C LYS A 39 -24.62 25.62 8.88
N PRO A 40 -24.66 24.35 9.34
CA PRO A 40 -25.77 23.73 10.08
C PRO A 40 -25.87 24.25 11.53
N ASN A 41 -27.06 24.25 12.15
CA ASN A 41 -27.23 24.73 13.53
C ASN A 41 -26.45 23.90 14.55
N LYS A 42 -26.21 22.62 14.22
CA LYS A 42 -25.52 21.64 15.07
C LYS A 42 -24.53 20.83 14.24
N ILE A 43 -23.37 20.54 14.84
CA ILE A 43 -22.32 19.71 14.28
C ILE A 43 -22.25 18.40 15.07
N GLU A 44 -22.61 17.31 14.42
CA GLU A 44 -22.48 15.94 14.91
C GLU A 44 -21.51 15.20 13.99
N ILE A 45 -20.59 14.42 14.56
CA ILE A 45 -19.52 13.72 13.84
C ILE A 45 -19.36 12.33 14.46
N ASP A 46 -19.25 11.29 13.64
CA ASP A 46 -19.20 9.90 14.11
C ASP A 46 -17.86 9.58 14.80
N ILE A 47 -16.74 10.03 14.23
CA ILE A 47 -15.40 9.78 14.75
C ILE A 47 -14.55 11.04 14.60
N ILE A 48 -13.81 11.36 15.67
CA ILE A 48 -12.73 12.35 15.63
C ILE A 48 -11.42 11.61 15.76
N ALA A 49 -10.47 11.92 14.89
CA ALA A 49 -9.14 11.34 14.97
C ALA A 49 -8.02 12.38 14.87
N LYS A 50 -6.83 12.01 15.33
CA LYS A 50 -5.60 12.79 15.15
C LYS A 50 -4.47 11.91 14.65
N LEU A 51 -3.70 12.42 13.70
CA LEU A 51 -2.42 11.86 13.26
C LEU A 51 -1.47 13.00 12.91
N GLY A 52 -0.27 13.03 13.49
CA GLY A 52 0.64 14.18 13.38
C GLY A 52 -0.03 15.46 13.90
N SER A 53 0.14 16.58 13.20
CA SER A 53 -0.55 17.85 13.44
C SER A 53 -1.89 17.97 12.69
N VAL A 54 -2.50 16.86 12.26
CA VAL A 54 -3.80 16.87 11.57
C VAL A 54 -4.91 16.32 12.45
N GLY A 55 -5.97 17.10 12.61
CA GLY A 55 -7.25 16.64 13.13
C GLY A 55 -8.15 16.12 11.99
N PHE A 56 -8.90 15.07 12.26
CA PHE A 56 -9.85 14.47 11.32
C PHE A 56 -11.25 14.46 11.92
N LEU A 57 -12.21 14.92 11.13
CA LEU A 57 -13.62 14.65 11.34
C LEU A 57 -14.01 13.57 10.35
N ILE A 58 -14.70 12.54 10.82
CA ILE A 58 -15.02 11.39 9.98
C ILE A 58 -16.51 11.07 10.12
N GLU A 59 -17.18 10.98 8.97
CA GLU A 59 -18.59 10.62 8.87
C GLU A 59 -18.68 9.29 8.11
N VAL A 60 -19.46 8.35 8.65
CA VAL A 60 -19.64 7.00 8.12
C VAL A 60 -21.12 6.73 7.90
N THR A 61 -21.50 6.44 6.66
CA THR A 61 -22.90 6.16 6.32
C THR A 61 -23.09 4.75 5.73
N THR A 62 -24.14 4.06 6.18
CA THR A 62 -24.60 2.81 5.56
C THR A 62 -25.79 3.03 4.61
N GLN A 63 -26.19 4.29 4.38
CA GLN A 63 -27.33 4.60 3.51
C GLN A 63 -27.00 4.34 2.04
N LYS A 64 -27.97 3.77 1.33
CA LYS A 64 -27.81 3.39 -0.08
C LYS A 64 -27.95 4.57 -1.05
N THR A 65 -28.73 5.58 -0.69
CA THR A 65 -29.09 6.73 -1.53
C THR A 65 -28.95 8.05 -0.77
N GLY A 66 -28.90 9.16 -1.50
CA GLY A 66 -28.83 10.51 -0.91
C GLY A 66 -27.45 10.88 -0.39
N ASN A 67 -26.40 10.20 -0.84
CA ASN A 67 -25.04 10.42 -0.36
C ASN A 67 -24.50 11.78 -0.77
N LYS A 68 -24.83 12.28 -1.97
CA LYS A 68 -24.44 13.63 -2.40
C LYS A 68 -24.91 14.72 -1.43
N GLU A 69 -26.16 14.62 -0.97
CA GLU A 69 -26.71 15.60 -0.01
C GLU A 69 -26.04 15.49 1.37
N LYS A 70 -25.73 14.28 1.83
CA LYS A 70 -24.99 14.08 3.07
C LYS A 70 -23.56 14.61 2.98
N ILE A 71 -22.88 14.40 1.86
CA ILE A 71 -21.54 14.93 1.62
C ILE A 71 -21.56 16.45 1.66
N ARG A 72 -22.55 17.12 1.02
CA ARG A 72 -22.72 18.58 1.11
C ARG A 72 -22.88 19.04 2.56
N LYS A 73 -23.78 18.41 3.32
CA LYS A 73 -24.01 18.75 4.73
C LYS A 73 -22.75 18.54 5.58
N PHE A 74 -21.99 17.46 5.33
CA PHE A 74 -20.74 17.21 6.01
C PHE A 74 -19.68 18.26 5.65
N LEU A 75 -19.61 18.68 4.39
CA LEU A 75 -18.73 19.74 3.93
C LEU A 75 -19.07 21.09 4.57
N ASP A 76 -20.35 21.40 4.76
CA ASP A 76 -20.76 22.61 5.50
C ASP A 76 -20.30 22.57 6.95
N LYS A 77 -20.34 21.40 7.62
CA LYS A 77 -19.76 21.21 8.96
C LYS A 77 -18.25 21.52 8.96
N LEU A 78 -17.51 21.00 7.97
CA LEU A 78 -16.06 21.23 7.85
C LEU A 78 -15.73 22.72 7.65
N ARG A 79 -16.45 23.40 6.76
CA ARG A 79 -16.25 24.82 6.47
C ARG A 79 -16.63 25.72 7.65
N ALA A 80 -17.63 25.33 8.44
CA ALA A 80 -17.99 26.03 9.67
C ALA A 80 -16.85 25.98 10.71
N ILE A 81 -16.19 24.83 10.83
CA ILE A 81 -15.01 24.62 11.69
C ILE A 81 -13.79 25.37 11.16
N GLU A 82 -13.54 25.32 9.85
CA GLU A 82 -12.42 26.04 9.22
C GLU A 82 -12.52 27.56 9.42
N LYS A 83 -13.74 28.12 9.33
CA LYS A 83 -13.98 29.56 9.55
C LYS A 83 -14.24 29.94 11.01
N SER A 84 -14.07 29.00 11.94
CA SER A 84 -14.16 29.29 13.37
C SER A 84 -13.09 30.30 13.78
N LYS A 85 -13.45 31.23 14.67
CA LYS A 85 -12.48 32.14 15.30
C LYS A 85 -11.72 31.50 16.47
N LEU A 86 -12.11 30.30 16.88
CA LEU A 86 -11.47 29.56 17.96
C LEU A 86 -10.13 29.00 17.51
N LYS A 87 -9.23 28.76 18.46
CA LYS A 87 -8.04 27.97 18.19
C LYS A 87 -8.44 26.52 17.89
N LEU A 88 -7.69 25.83 17.03
CA LEU A 88 -8.03 24.46 16.61
C LEU A 88 -8.15 23.47 17.79
N VAL A 89 -7.36 23.67 18.85
CA VAL A 89 -7.46 22.90 20.10
C VAL A 89 -8.72 23.20 20.91
N GLU A 90 -9.22 24.43 20.86
CA GLU A 90 -10.48 24.80 21.54
C GLU A 90 -11.66 24.14 20.84
N ILE A 91 -11.60 24.00 19.52
CA ILE A 91 -12.59 23.23 18.74
C ILE A 91 -12.60 21.76 19.19
N ALA A 92 -11.42 21.14 19.39
CA ALA A 92 -11.35 19.77 19.91
C ALA A 92 -12.03 19.64 21.29
N LYS A 93 -11.88 20.65 22.16
CA LYS A 93 -12.50 20.67 23.50
C LYS A 93 -14.03 20.79 23.48
N LEU A 94 -14.63 21.18 22.35
CA LEU A 94 -16.09 21.25 22.21
C LEU A 94 -16.73 19.87 21.98
N PHE A 95 -15.98 18.90 21.46
CA PHE A 95 -16.51 17.57 21.20
C PHE A 95 -16.53 16.74 22.49
N SER A 96 -17.74 16.37 22.93
CA SER A 96 -17.92 15.32 23.94
C SER A 96 -17.29 14.02 23.43
N GLY A 97 -16.70 13.19 24.28
CA GLY A 97 -16.11 11.90 23.88
C GLY A 97 -14.58 11.90 23.72
N ILE A 98 -13.93 13.07 23.66
CA ILE A 98 -12.47 13.17 23.86
C ILE A 98 -12.21 13.29 25.37
N PRO A 99 -11.48 12.35 25.99
CA PRO A 99 -11.12 12.46 27.40
C PRO A 99 -10.38 13.77 27.69
N VAL A 100 -10.67 14.43 28.82
CA VAL A 100 -10.09 15.75 29.17
C VAL A 100 -8.56 15.70 29.12
N ASN A 101 -7.95 14.64 29.61
CA ASN A 101 -6.50 14.41 29.59
C ASN A 101 -5.93 14.18 28.17
N GLU A 102 -6.77 13.80 27.20
CA GLU A 102 -6.37 13.61 25.80
C GLU A 102 -6.58 14.89 24.96
N THR A 103 -7.39 15.85 25.41
CA THR A 103 -7.64 17.09 24.65
C THR A 103 -6.37 17.91 24.40
N GLU A 104 -5.40 17.88 25.33
CA GLU A 104 -4.11 18.55 25.16
C GLU A 104 -3.27 17.93 24.03
N THR A 105 -3.58 16.69 23.62
CA THR A 105 -2.90 16.03 22.50
C THR A 105 -3.28 16.63 21.15
N PHE A 106 -4.30 17.50 21.10
CA PHE A 106 -4.76 18.26 19.93
C PHE A 106 -4.14 19.67 19.88
N ARG A 107 -3.27 20.03 20.82
CA ARG A 107 -2.70 21.39 20.94
C ARG A 107 -1.81 21.80 19.76
N ASP A 108 -1.18 20.82 19.12
CA ASP A 108 -0.29 20.97 17.98
C ASP A 108 -1.01 20.81 16.64
N ILE A 109 -2.35 20.76 16.60
CA ILE A 109 -3.07 20.67 15.33
C ILE A 109 -2.88 21.96 14.52
N GLU A 110 -2.54 21.78 13.25
CA GLU A 110 -2.38 22.83 12.25
C GLU A 110 -3.58 22.89 11.30
N VAL A 111 -4.30 21.77 11.11
CA VAL A 111 -5.43 21.71 10.18
C VAL A 111 -6.45 20.64 10.57
N TRP A 112 -7.72 20.88 10.25
CA TRP A 112 -8.78 19.87 10.26
C TRP A 112 -9.10 19.40 8.84
N LYS A 113 -9.22 18.09 8.65
CA LYS A 113 -9.68 17.47 7.41
C LYS A 113 -10.89 16.57 7.64
N GLY A 114 -11.70 16.39 6.61
CA GLY A 114 -12.85 15.51 6.57
C GLY A 114 -12.54 14.19 5.88
N ILE A 115 -13.04 13.09 6.42
CA ILE A 115 -13.12 11.80 5.72
C ILE A 115 -14.59 11.37 5.71
N TYR A 116 -15.16 11.21 4.53
CA TYR A 116 -16.49 10.66 4.37
C TYR A 116 -16.38 9.23 3.87
N ILE A 117 -16.96 8.28 4.60
CA ILE A 117 -16.98 6.86 4.25
C ILE A 117 -18.42 6.45 3.98
N GLY A 118 -18.71 5.87 2.83
CA GLY A 118 -20.06 5.37 2.58
C GLY A 118 -20.13 4.05 1.83
N THR A 119 -21.18 3.29 2.13
CA THR A 119 -21.42 1.97 1.55
C THR A 119 -22.44 1.98 0.41
N GLY A 120 -22.97 3.15 0.05
CA GLY A 120 -23.99 3.28 -0.98
C GLY A 120 -23.43 3.03 -2.38
N ALA A 121 -24.21 2.36 -3.23
CA ALA A 121 -23.88 2.12 -4.63
C ALA A 121 -23.54 3.42 -5.38
N GLU A 122 -24.19 4.53 -5.00
CA GLU A 122 -23.92 5.88 -5.51
C GLU A 122 -22.44 6.26 -5.36
N ILE A 123 -21.80 5.96 -4.23
CA ILE A 123 -20.40 6.29 -3.97
C ILE A 123 -19.47 5.32 -4.70
N ILE A 124 -19.83 4.03 -4.73
CA ILE A 124 -19.01 2.97 -5.32
C ILE A 124 -18.95 3.11 -6.85
N TYR A 125 -20.08 3.34 -7.51
CA TYR A 125 -20.19 3.24 -8.97
C TYR A 125 -20.20 4.60 -9.67
N GLU A 126 -20.67 5.67 -9.04
CA GLU A 126 -20.68 7.00 -9.70
C GLU A 126 -19.34 7.73 -9.57
N ASN A 127 -18.34 7.13 -8.91
CA ASN A 127 -17.00 7.69 -8.72
C ASN A 127 -17.06 9.15 -8.21
N ILE A 128 -17.91 9.37 -7.20
CA ILE A 128 -18.12 10.68 -6.58
C ILE A 128 -16.80 11.19 -6.03
N LYS A 129 -16.44 12.44 -6.36
CA LYS A 129 -15.18 13.04 -5.92
C LYS A 129 -15.42 14.30 -5.07
N PRO A 130 -14.46 14.67 -4.19
CA PRO A 130 -14.55 15.92 -3.44
C PRO A 130 -14.78 17.14 -4.33
N GLU A 131 -14.19 17.15 -5.53
CA GLU A 131 -14.26 18.27 -6.47
C GLU A 131 -15.69 18.52 -6.98
N ASP A 132 -16.55 17.50 -7.00
CA ASP A 132 -17.98 17.61 -7.35
C ASP A 132 -18.77 18.49 -6.37
N PHE A 133 -18.20 18.77 -5.19
CA PHE A 133 -18.77 19.61 -4.13
C PHE A 133 -17.97 20.89 -3.89
N GLY A 134 -16.98 21.17 -4.75
CA GLY A 134 -16.04 22.28 -4.58
C GLY A 134 -15.13 22.10 -3.36
N ALA A 135 -14.88 20.86 -2.94
CA ALA A 135 -13.89 20.53 -1.93
C ALA A 135 -12.60 20.07 -2.63
N ASN A 136 -11.48 20.70 -2.31
CA ASN A 136 -10.18 20.28 -2.87
C ASN A 136 -9.39 19.47 -1.86
N ASN A 137 -8.98 20.10 -0.75
CA ASN A 137 -8.09 19.47 0.23
C ASN A 137 -8.76 19.24 1.59
N GLU A 138 -9.92 19.85 1.83
CA GLU A 138 -10.64 19.71 3.10
C GLU A 138 -11.33 18.37 3.27
N LEU A 139 -11.63 17.63 2.19
CA LEU A 139 -12.44 16.41 2.24
C LEU A 139 -11.83 15.29 1.39
N LYS A 140 -11.85 14.07 1.94
CA LYS A 140 -11.60 12.83 1.21
C LYS A 140 -12.84 11.94 1.30
N ILE A 141 -13.19 11.30 0.18
CA ILE A 141 -14.34 10.39 0.09
C ILE A 141 -13.79 8.99 -0.15
N LEU A 142 -14.24 8.03 0.67
CA LEU A 142 -13.92 6.62 0.57
C LEU A 142 -15.20 5.81 0.44
N ASN A 143 -15.18 4.82 -0.43
CA ASN A 143 -16.21 3.80 -0.46
C ASN A 143 -15.86 2.64 0.47
N ILE A 144 -16.77 1.67 0.59
CA ILE A 144 -16.54 0.49 1.45
C ILE A 144 -15.42 -0.43 0.93
N ASP A 145 -15.20 -0.52 -0.38
CA ASP A 145 -14.15 -1.35 -0.97
C ASP A 145 -12.76 -0.78 -0.66
N ASP A 146 -12.61 0.55 -0.67
CA ASP A 146 -11.38 1.24 -0.24
C ASP A 146 -11.05 0.91 1.22
N TRP A 147 -12.09 0.85 2.07
CA TRP A 147 -11.92 0.51 3.48
C TRP A 147 -11.56 -0.97 3.68
N VAL A 148 -12.20 -1.87 2.92
CA VAL A 148 -11.87 -3.30 2.90
C VAL A 148 -10.44 -3.51 2.41
N TYR A 149 -9.98 -2.73 1.42
CA TYR A 149 -8.60 -2.73 0.95
C TYR A 149 -7.61 -2.36 2.08
N ILE A 150 -7.85 -1.24 2.78
CA ILE A 150 -7.02 -0.82 3.91
C ILE A 150 -6.99 -1.90 5.00
N SER A 151 -8.15 -2.48 5.35
CA SER A 151 -8.23 -3.55 6.35
C SER A 151 -7.38 -4.76 5.95
N LYS A 152 -7.44 -5.20 4.69
CA LYS A 152 -6.62 -6.30 4.17
C LYS A 152 -5.12 -5.98 4.20
N LEU A 153 -4.74 -4.74 3.94
CA LEU A 153 -3.35 -4.30 4.08
C LEU A 153 -2.89 -4.37 5.54
N ILE A 154 -3.67 -3.84 6.48
CA ILE A 154 -3.35 -3.88 7.92
C ILE A 154 -3.15 -5.33 8.38
N GLU A 155 -3.96 -6.26 7.92
CA GLU A 155 -3.78 -7.68 8.25
C GLU A 155 -2.48 -8.29 7.71
N CYS A 156 -1.98 -7.78 6.58
CA CYS A 156 -0.78 -8.30 5.94
C CYS A 156 0.49 -7.66 6.50
N ILE A 157 0.47 -6.35 6.76
CA ILE A 157 1.66 -5.52 7.01
C ILE A 157 1.55 -4.59 8.22
N GLY A 158 0.45 -4.67 8.97
CA GLY A 158 0.25 -3.93 10.21
C GLY A 158 0.30 -2.41 10.00
N GLY A 159 0.99 -1.72 10.92
CA GLY A 159 1.09 -0.26 10.91
C GLY A 159 1.74 0.34 9.66
N TYR A 160 2.44 -0.44 8.83
CA TYR A 160 2.99 0.06 7.55
C TYR A 160 1.93 0.39 6.51
N ALA A 161 0.70 -0.14 6.65
CA ALA A 161 -0.42 0.26 5.79
C ALA A 161 -0.75 1.76 5.89
N LYS A 162 -0.31 2.44 6.97
CA LYS A 162 -0.57 3.86 7.19
C LYS A 162 0.04 4.75 6.11
N TYR A 163 1.18 4.38 5.52
CA TYR A 163 1.87 5.24 4.55
C TYR A 163 1.05 5.45 3.28
N GLU A 164 0.31 4.42 2.85
CA GLU A 164 -0.60 4.53 1.72
C GLU A 164 -1.80 5.44 2.04
N LEU A 165 -2.35 5.32 3.26
CA LEU A 165 -3.44 6.20 3.71
C LEU A 165 -2.98 7.65 3.89
N ILE A 166 -1.82 7.86 4.50
CA ILE A 166 -1.19 9.19 4.67
C ILE A 166 -1.09 9.90 3.33
N SER A 167 -0.60 9.18 2.31
CA SER A 167 -0.44 9.76 0.98
C SER A 167 -1.76 10.04 0.30
N PHE A 168 -2.74 9.13 0.43
CA PHE A 168 -4.10 9.38 -0.05
C PHE A 168 -4.75 10.62 0.60
N LEU A 169 -4.49 10.85 1.89
CA LEU A 169 -5.01 11.97 2.66
C LEU A 169 -4.28 13.29 2.37
N ASP A 170 -3.17 13.29 1.63
CA ASP A 170 -2.29 14.43 1.37
C ASP A 170 -1.86 15.14 2.68
N ILE A 171 -1.31 14.38 3.63
CA ILE A 171 -0.94 14.88 4.97
C ILE A 171 0.53 14.70 5.35
N GLU A 172 1.37 14.27 4.42
CA GLU A 172 2.81 14.01 4.63
C GLU A 172 3.52 15.16 5.36
N LYS A 173 3.28 16.40 4.91
CA LYS A 173 3.86 17.62 5.51
C LYS A 173 3.49 17.89 6.96
N PHE A 174 2.47 17.21 7.49
CA PHE A 174 1.95 17.41 8.85
C PHE A 174 2.35 16.28 9.82
N LEU A 175 3.10 15.27 9.37
CA LEU A 175 3.44 14.13 10.23
C LEU A 175 4.65 14.40 11.11
N GLU A 176 5.73 14.93 10.53
CA GLU A 176 6.99 15.25 11.21
C GLU A 176 7.65 16.45 10.51
N LYS A 177 8.27 17.36 11.29
CA LYS A 177 9.08 18.46 10.72
C LYS A 177 10.25 17.87 9.93
N GLY A 178 10.37 18.23 8.65
CA GLY A 178 11.42 17.74 7.75
C GLY A 178 10.99 16.58 6.84
N TYR A 179 9.77 16.04 6.97
CA TYR A 179 9.31 14.91 6.16
C TYR A 179 9.41 15.14 4.64
N GLU A 180 9.19 16.37 4.16
CA GLU A 180 9.33 16.72 2.73
C GLU A 180 10.77 17.06 2.31
N GLU A 181 11.64 17.40 3.25
CA GLU A 181 13.04 17.79 3.01
C GLU A 181 14.01 16.61 3.17
N ASP A 182 13.56 15.54 3.82
CA ASP A 182 14.36 14.35 4.05
C ASP A 182 14.63 13.62 2.72
N VAL A 183 15.92 13.56 2.37
CA VAL A 183 16.41 12.88 1.17
C VAL A 183 17.46 11.85 1.58
N LYS A 184 17.21 10.58 1.23
CA LYS A 184 18.19 9.52 1.40
C LYS A 184 19.11 9.47 0.19
N LYS A 185 20.42 9.61 0.44
CA LYS A 185 21.46 9.47 -0.59
C LYS A 185 21.97 8.03 -0.63
N ILE A 186 21.95 7.40 -1.79
CA ILE A 186 22.39 6.02 -2.00
C ILE A 186 23.43 5.99 -3.12
N GLU A 187 24.50 5.23 -2.94
CA GLU A 187 25.49 4.95 -3.99
C GLU A 187 25.02 3.75 -4.82
N PRO A 188 24.72 3.94 -6.12
CA PRO A 188 24.33 2.86 -7.01
C PRO A 188 25.51 2.39 -7.89
N PHE A 189 25.35 1.19 -8.47
CA PHE A 189 25.98 0.84 -9.74
C PHE A 189 25.01 1.20 -10.87
N LYS A 190 25.44 2.00 -11.84
CA LYS A 190 24.59 2.55 -12.91
C LYS A 190 24.91 1.91 -14.27
N VAL A 191 23.87 1.64 -15.04
CA VAL A 191 23.95 1.23 -16.45
C VAL A 191 23.03 2.15 -17.26
N GLU A 192 23.61 2.92 -18.16
CA GLU A 192 22.90 3.98 -18.89
C GLU A 192 22.27 3.51 -20.21
N ASN A 193 21.26 4.27 -20.65
CA ASN A 193 20.69 4.21 -22.00
C ASN A 193 20.27 2.80 -22.47
N ARG A 194 19.45 2.13 -21.65
CA ARG A 194 18.92 0.78 -21.94
C ARG A 194 17.48 0.83 -22.44
N GLU A 195 17.18 -0.03 -23.39
CA GLU A 195 15.80 -0.32 -23.79
C GLU A 195 15.28 -1.47 -22.92
N ILE A 196 14.26 -1.19 -22.10
CA ILE A 196 13.69 -2.18 -21.19
C ILE A 196 12.49 -2.89 -21.82
N THR A 197 11.65 -2.14 -22.53
CA THR A 197 10.41 -2.64 -23.12
C THR A 197 9.96 -1.75 -24.28
N GLU A 198 8.95 -2.21 -25.01
CA GLU A 198 8.35 -1.55 -26.17
C GLU A 198 6.82 -1.59 -26.08
N ILE A 199 6.17 -0.48 -26.46
CA ILE A 199 4.70 -0.38 -26.58
C ILE A 199 4.38 0.13 -27.99
N ASN A 200 3.76 -0.71 -28.82
CA ASN A 200 3.32 -0.36 -30.17
C ASN A 200 4.42 0.29 -31.04
N GLY A 201 5.63 -0.28 -31.07
CA GLY A 201 6.76 0.31 -31.81
C GLY A 201 7.49 1.43 -31.06
N LYS A 202 6.91 1.98 -29.99
CA LYS A 202 7.53 3.03 -29.20
C LYS A 202 8.42 2.42 -28.12
N LYS A 203 9.67 2.86 -28.08
CA LYS A 203 10.66 2.49 -27.07
C LYS A 203 10.99 3.68 -26.20
N LEU A 204 11.29 3.40 -24.93
CA LEU A 204 11.72 4.41 -23.98
C LEU A 204 13.06 3.98 -23.40
N SER A 205 14.08 4.82 -23.60
CA SER A 205 15.39 4.65 -22.98
C SER A 205 15.26 4.79 -21.47
N ALA A 206 16.07 4.04 -20.72
CA ALA A 206 16.11 4.09 -19.28
C ALA A 206 17.51 3.84 -18.75
N ASP A 207 17.81 4.43 -17.60
CA ASP A 207 18.97 4.07 -16.79
C ASP A 207 18.57 3.02 -15.75
N ILE A 208 19.44 2.03 -15.55
CA ILE A 208 19.29 0.98 -14.54
C ILE A 208 20.27 1.25 -13.41
N TYR A 209 19.78 1.23 -12.18
CA TYR A 209 20.55 1.42 -10.96
C TYR A 209 20.45 0.18 -10.08
N LEU A 210 21.58 -0.42 -9.75
CA LEU A 210 21.67 -1.51 -8.78
C LEU A 210 22.21 -0.98 -7.46
N PHE A 211 21.48 -1.15 -6.37
CA PHE A 211 21.92 -0.72 -5.04
C PHE A 211 21.34 -1.61 -3.94
N SER A 212 21.80 -1.42 -2.71
CA SER A 212 21.22 -2.08 -1.53
C SER A 212 20.73 -1.06 -0.50
N THR A 213 19.67 -1.39 0.22
CA THR A 213 19.12 -0.54 1.28
C THR A 213 18.34 -1.35 2.31
N SER A 214 17.98 -0.71 3.42
CA SER A 214 17.21 -1.33 4.51
C SER A 214 15.74 -1.53 4.13
N PRO A 215 15.10 -2.66 4.49
CA PRO A 215 13.65 -2.83 4.37
C PRO A 215 12.86 -1.71 5.05
N SER A 216 13.29 -1.25 6.23
CA SER A 216 12.62 -0.17 6.98
C SER A 216 12.44 1.09 6.12
N PHE A 217 13.46 1.47 5.35
CA PHE A 217 13.39 2.58 4.40
C PHE A 217 12.40 2.31 3.26
N LEU A 218 12.54 1.19 2.54
CA LEU A 218 11.68 0.87 1.39
C LEU A 218 10.20 0.75 1.78
N LEU A 219 9.89 0.20 2.96
CA LEU A 219 8.52 0.08 3.46
C LEU A 219 7.83 1.43 3.69
N LYS A 220 8.60 2.52 3.88
CA LYS A 220 8.09 3.88 4.03
C LYS A 220 7.87 4.58 2.69
N VAL A 221 8.76 4.36 1.72
CA VAL A 221 8.82 5.15 0.47
C VAL A 221 8.20 4.46 -0.75
N CYS A 222 8.03 3.14 -0.72
CA CYS A 222 7.57 2.38 -1.89
C CYS A 222 6.04 2.32 -2.00
N LYS A 223 5.52 2.70 -3.17
CA LYS A 223 4.13 2.46 -3.60
C LYS A 223 4.02 1.20 -4.45
N VAL A 224 2.87 0.55 -4.39
CA VAL A 224 2.52 -0.59 -5.27
C VAL A 224 1.20 -0.28 -5.97
N PRO A 225 1.15 -0.28 -7.32
CA PRO A 225 -0.08 -0.06 -8.07
C PRO A 225 -0.96 -1.32 -8.06
N ARG A 226 -1.65 -1.54 -6.94
CA ARG A 226 -2.52 -2.71 -6.71
C ARG A 226 -3.92 -2.50 -7.25
N PHE A 227 -4.53 -3.55 -7.80
CA PHE A 227 -5.96 -3.57 -8.09
C PHE A 227 -6.75 -3.27 -6.81
N TYR A 228 -7.76 -2.42 -6.94
CA TYR A 228 -8.59 -1.93 -5.82
C TYR A 228 -7.80 -1.17 -4.75
N GLY A 229 -6.62 -0.64 -5.10
CA GLY A 229 -5.89 0.30 -4.25
C GLY A 229 -6.67 1.59 -4.04
N LEU A 230 -6.22 2.40 -3.08
CA LEU A 230 -6.87 3.67 -2.80
C LEU A 230 -6.92 4.55 -4.05
N PRO A 231 -8.03 5.30 -4.27
CA PRO A 231 -8.17 6.16 -5.44
C PRO A 231 -7.02 7.15 -5.53
N ASP A 232 -6.16 6.97 -6.51
CA ASP A 232 -5.13 7.94 -6.83
C ASP A 232 -5.73 9.03 -7.74
N ARG A 233 -5.48 10.30 -7.41
CA ARG A 233 -5.86 11.44 -8.26
C ARG A 233 -5.20 11.36 -9.63
N GLU A 234 -4.05 10.69 -9.73
CA GLU A 234 -3.27 10.64 -10.95
C GLU A 234 -3.19 9.25 -11.61
N ALA A 235 -3.42 8.13 -10.89
CA ALA A 235 -3.22 6.79 -11.46
C ALA A 235 -4.55 6.09 -11.83
N LYS A 236 -4.68 5.78 -13.14
CA LYS A 236 -5.74 4.90 -13.67
C LYS A 236 -5.25 3.46 -13.92
N ILE A 237 -3.96 3.20 -13.79
CA ILE A 237 -3.34 1.93 -14.21
C ILE A 237 -2.89 1.15 -12.98
N TYR A 238 -3.69 0.17 -12.60
CA TYR A 238 -3.38 -0.82 -11.57
C TYR A 238 -3.11 -2.16 -12.25
N TYR A 239 -2.05 -2.85 -11.84
CA TYR A 239 -1.63 -4.11 -12.48
C TYR A 239 -1.13 -5.17 -11.51
N GLN A 240 -0.96 -4.82 -10.23
CA GLN A 240 -0.50 -5.77 -9.23
C GLN A 240 -1.64 -6.30 -8.37
N ARG A 241 -1.51 -7.56 -7.95
CA ARG A 241 -2.43 -8.17 -6.99
C ARG A 241 -2.22 -7.67 -5.57
N MET A 242 -3.26 -7.86 -4.75
CA MET A 242 -3.20 -7.73 -3.30
C MET A 242 -2.14 -8.64 -2.67
N LEU A 243 -1.61 -8.23 -1.52
CA LEU A 243 -0.73 -9.06 -0.70
C LEU A 243 -1.43 -10.33 -0.24
N ASN A 244 -0.66 -11.41 -0.07
CA ASN A 244 -1.17 -12.68 0.42
C ASN A 244 -0.58 -12.95 1.81
N LYS A 245 -1.44 -12.92 2.82
CA LYS A 245 -1.05 -13.08 4.24
C LYS A 245 -0.32 -14.39 4.52
N ASN A 246 -0.79 -15.50 3.96
CA ASN A 246 -0.17 -16.81 4.16
C ASN A 246 1.23 -16.86 3.56
N LYS A 247 1.39 -16.36 2.34
CA LYS A 247 2.70 -16.27 1.68
C LYS A 247 3.68 -15.40 2.48
N LEU A 248 3.23 -14.24 2.98
CA LEU A 248 4.06 -13.37 3.82
C LEU A 248 4.49 -14.10 5.11
N ASN A 249 3.57 -14.82 5.76
CA ASN A 249 3.87 -15.57 6.97
C ASN A 249 4.88 -16.70 6.73
N GLN A 250 4.73 -17.44 5.61
CA GLN A 250 5.70 -18.45 5.21
C GLN A 250 7.09 -17.84 4.94
N MET A 251 7.16 -16.71 4.25
CA MET A 251 8.44 -16.04 3.98
C MET A 251 9.11 -15.56 5.28
N ARG A 252 8.35 -15.01 6.22
CA ARG A 252 8.86 -14.61 7.55
C ARG A 252 9.41 -15.81 8.33
N LYS A 253 8.60 -16.86 8.46
CA LYS A 253 8.91 -18.02 9.30
C LYS A 253 9.97 -18.95 8.70
N ASN A 254 9.91 -19.20 7.39
CA ASN A 254 10.72 -20.24 6.77
C ASN A 254 11.98 -19.67 6.13
N PHE A 255 11.89 -18.48 5.54
CA PHE A 255 13.02 -17.84 4.87
C PHE A 255 13.78 -16.91 5.82
N ILE A 256 13.20 -15.77 6.22
CA ILE A 256 13.92 -14.71 6.95
C ILE A 256 14.30 -15.15 8.37
N LYS A 257 13.43 -15.90 9.07
CA LYS A 257 13.68 -16.42 10.43
C LYS A 257 14.16 -15.33 11.43
N ASN A 258 13.61 -14.12 11.33
CA ASN A 258 14.03 -12.96 12.13
C ASN A 258 15.54 -12.63 12.06
N SER A 259 16.23 -13.03 11.00
CA SER A 259 17.66 -12.74 10.83
C SER A 259 17.86 -11.57 9.86
N SER A 260 18.68 -10.60 10.26
CA SER A 260 19.12 -9.48 9.41
C SER A 260 20.12 -9.90 8.33
N LEU A 261 20.76 -11.07 8.48
CA LEU A 261 21.74 -11.60 7.53
C LEU A 261 21.09 -12.35 6.36
N LYS A 262 19.80 -12.66 6.47
CA LYS A 262 19.07 -13.37 5.42
C LYS A 262 18.40 -12.38 4.48
N SER A 263 18.82 -12.40 3.23
CA SER A 263 18.25 -11.58 2.16
C SER A 263 17.82 -12.44 0.98
N PHE A 264 16.77 -12.01 0.29
CA PHE A 264 16.39 -12.63 -0.98
C PHE A 264 17.53 -12.36 -1.99
N PRO A 265 18.04 -13.39 -2.69
CA PRO A 265 19.14 -13.21 -3.64
C PRO A 265 18.69 -12.47 -4.89
N THR A 266 17.40 -12.55 -5.23
CA THR A 266 16.81 -11.78 -6.33
C THR A 266 16.53 -10.35 -5.87
N PRO A 267 16.86 -9.33 -6.68
CA PRO A 267 16.60 -7.93 -6.33
C PRO A 267 15.11 -7.60 -6.42
N ILE A 268 14.67 -6.62 -5.64
CA ILE A 268 13.37 -5.95 -5.85
C ILE A 268 13.53 -5.04 -7.07
N THR A 269 12.64 -5.18 -8.04
CA THR A 269 12.62 -4.28 -9.20
C THR A 269 11.66 -3.15 -8.95
N LEU A 270 12.11 -1.91 -9.14
CA LEU A 270 11.31 -0.71 -8.93
C LEU A 270 11.56 0.34 -10.03
N ILE A 271 10.62 1.26 -10.17
CA ILE A 271 10.74 2.45 -11.00
C ILE A 271 11.16 3.62 -10.12
N LEU A 272 12.08 4.42 -10.64
CA LEU A 272 12.51 5.69 -10.10
C LEU A 272 11.71 6.80 -10.80
N PRO A 273 10.72 7.42 -10.16
CA PRO A 273 9.97 8.54 -10.74
C PRO A 273 10.88 9.76 -10.96
N PRO A 274 10.42 10.78 -11.71
CA PRO A 274 11.23 11.97 -12.03
C PRO A 274 11.81 12.68 -10.81
N MET A 275 11.10 12.67 -9.68
CA MET A 275 11.57 13.27 -8.42
C MET A 275 12.86 12.66 -7.85
N VAL A 276 13.22 11.43 -8.24
CA VAL A 276 14.46 10.78 -7.79
C VAL A 276 15.59 11.19 -8.72
N ASN A 277 16.54 11.97 -8.23
CA ASN A 277 17.62 12.53 -9.04
C ASN A 277 18.98 11.94 -8.69
N GLU A 278 19.92 12.08 -9.61
CA GLU A 278 21.34 11.79 -9.37
C GLU A 278 22.06 13.10 -9.08
N ASN A 279 22.78 13.17 -7.96
CA ASN A 279 23.56 14.37 -7.67
C ASN A 279 24.90 14.39 -8.41
N LYS A 280 25.63 15.51 -8.30
CA LYS A 280 26.95 15.69 -8.96
C LYS A 280 28.00 14.62 -8.61
N LYS A 281 27.78 13.81 -7.57
CA LYS A 281 28.67 12.72 -7.13
C LYS A 281 28.18 11.33 -7.55
N GLY A 282 27.16 11.25 -8.40
CA GLY A 282 26.58 10.00 -8.87
C GLY A 282 25.72 9.27 -7.84
N LYS A 283 25.29 9.93 -6.76
CA LYS A 283 24.41 9.30 -5.75
C LYS A 283 22.95 9.56 -6.09
N LEU A 284 22.12 8.53 -5.95
CA LEU A 284 20.67 8.66 -6.02
C LEU A 284 20.16 9.41 -4.78
N GLU A 285 19.37 10.44 -5.02
CA GLU A 285 18.67 11.25 -4.04
C GLU A 285 17.20 10.86 -4.05
N ILE A 286 16.80 10.05 -3.07
CA ILE A 286 15.45 9.50 -2.95
C ILE A 286 14.74 10.24 -1.81
N PRO A 287 13.63 10.96 -2.08
CA PRO A 287 12.84 11.57 -1.02
C PRO A 287 12.28 10.52 -0.06
N VAL A 288 12.24 10.83 1.23
CA VAL A 288 11.70 9.94 2.27
C VAL A 288 10.17 10.09 2.35
N LYS A 289 9.50 10.00 1.19
CA LYS A 289 8.05 10.14 1.05
C LYS A 289 7.44 8.89 0.43
N TYR A 290 6.24 8.51 0.87
CA TYR A 290 5.52 7.40 0.25
C TYR A 290 5.24 7.69 -1.23
N GLY A 291 5.50 6.71 -2.09
CA GLY A 291 5.36 6.86 -3.54
C GLY A 291 6.58 7.44 -4.24
N SER A 292 7.66 7.75 -3.53
CA SER A 292 8.94 8.13 -4.15
C SER A 292 9.59 7.00 -4.93
N LEU A 293 9.18 5.75 -4.69
CA LEU A 293 9.58 4.58 -5.50
C LEU A 293 8.34 3.75 -5.84
N ILE A 294 8.30 3.15 -7.03
CA ILE A 294 7.17 2.31 -7.45
C ILE A 294 7.66 0.88 -7.64
N ILE A 295 7.14 -0.07 -6.85
CA ILE A 295 7.54 -1.48 -6.99
C ILE A 295 6.95 -2.05 -8.27
N ILE A 296 7.77 -2.73 -9.07
CA ILE A 296 7.36 -3.54 -10.22
C ILE A 296 7.30 -5.00 -9.82
N ASP A 297 8.37 -5.55 -9.26
CA ASP A 297 8.42 -6.93 -8.82
C ASP A 297 9.04 -7.06 -7.42
N GLY A 298 8.59 -8.07 -6.68
CA GLY A 298 9.09 -8.36 -5.34
C GLY A 298 8.29 -7.75 -4.20
N GLN A 299 7.02 -7.37 -4.42
CA GLN A 299 6.18 -6.82 -3.34
C GLN A 299 6.12 -7.75 -2.10
N HIS A 300 5.89 -9.06 -2.26
CA HIS A 300 5.86 -9.98 -1.12
C HIS A 300 7.23 -10.14 -0.45
N ARG A 301 8.33 -9.97 -1.21
CA ARG A 301 9.69 -9.98 -0.66
C ARG A 301 9.91 -8.80 0.27
N LEU A 302 9.57 -7.58 -0.18
CA LEU A 302 9.65 -6.40 0.68
C LEU A 302 8.72 -6.49 1.89
N TYR A 303 7.43 -6.72 1.64
CA TYR A 303 6.42 -6.64 2.70
C TYR A 303 6.45 -7.83 3.67
N SER A 304 7.23 -8.87 3.37
CA SER A 304 7.53 -9.91 4.36
C SER A 304 8.30 -9.35 5.56
N TYR A 305 9.05 -8.26 5.40
CA TYR A 305 9.76 -7.60 6.51
C TYR A 305 8.86 -6.78 7.45
N ALA A 306 7.66 -6.34 7.01
CA ALA A 306 6.87 -5.34 7.74
C ALA A 306 6.52 -5.69 9.21
N LEU A 307 6.32 -6.97 9.52
CA LEU A 307 5.97 -7.45 10.86
C LEU A 307 7.15 -8.08 11.62
N LEU A 308 8.38 -7.90 11.13
CA LEU A 308 9.58 -8.32 11.84
C LEU A 308 10.03 -7.23 12.84
N PRO A 309 10.90 -7.57 13.81
CA PRO A 309 11.48 -6.58 14.73
C PRO A 309 12.18 -5.44 14.00
N ASP A 310 12.17 -4.24 14.58
CA ASP A 310 12.78 -3.04 13.99
C ASP A 310 14.27 -3.24 13.68
N GLU A 311 15.01 -3.86 14.60
CA GLU A 311 16.42 -4.22 14.41
C GLU A 311 16.65 -5.02 13.11
N VAL A 312 15.78 -5.99 12.81
CA VAL A 312 15.89 -6.79 11.59
C VAL A 312 15.61 -5.94 10.35
N LYS A 313 14.58 -5.09 10.40
CA LYS A 313 14.17 -4.24 9.28
C LYS A 313 15.18 -3.14 8.97
N GLU A 314 15.93 -2.68 9.97
CA GLU A 314 16.93 -1.64 9.85
C GLU A 314 18.28 -2.19 9.39
N ASN A 315 18.69 -3.34 9.94
CA ASN A 315 20.00 -3.92 9.67
C ASN A 315 20.05 -4.79 8.41
N ALA A 316 18.93 -5.40 8.01
CA ALA A 316 18.90 -6.18 6.77
C ALA A 316 19.19 -5.32 5.54
N LYS A 317 19.82 -5.92 4.52
CA LYS A 317 20.09 -5.27 3.24
C LYS A 317 19.37 -5.99 2.12
N ILE A 318 18.46 -5.29 1.45
CA ILE A 318 17.78 -5.80 0.26
C ILE A 318 18.45 -5.23 -0.98
N LEU A 319 18.73 -6.10 -1.95
CA LEU A 319 19.17 -5.71 -3.28
C LEU A 319 18.00 -5.13 -4.08
N VAL A 320 18.27 -4.06 -4.82
CA VAL A 320 17.28 -3.29 -5.56
C VAL A 320 17.80 -2.99 -6.96
N THR A 321 16.97 -3.27 -7.96
CA THR A 321 17.14 -2.80 -9.33
C THR A 321 16.14 -1.67 -9.58
N GLY A 322 16.62 -0.44 -9.64
CA GLY A 322 15.84 0.74 -10.00
C GLY A 322 15.93 1.05 -11.48
N ILE A 323 14.79 1.33 -12.12
CA ILE A 323 14.69 1.71 -13.53
C ILE A 323 14.21 3.16 -13.57
N LYS A 324 15.01 4.05 -14.15
CA LYS A 324 14.63 5.45 -14.40
C LYS A 324 14.45 5.65 -15.90
N PHE A 325 13.20 5.72 -16.35
CA PHE A 325 12.91 6.05 -17.74
C PHE A 325 13.30 7.49 -18.07
N HIS A 326 13.81 7.73 -19.27
CA HIS A 326 14.14 9.05 -19.80
C HIS A 326 12.89 9.77 -20.32
N SER A 327 11.97 10.06 -19.41
CA SER A 327 10.74 10.81 -19.67
C SER A 327 10.33 11.58 -18.43
N GLU A 328 9.80 12.78 -18.63
CA GLU A 328 9.14 13.57 -17.59
C GLU A 328 7.61 13.38 -17.62
N ASP A 329 7.07 12.72 -18.65
CA ASP A 329 5.65 12.42 -18.75
C ASP A 329 5.29 11.25 -17.82
N THR A 330 4.62 11.57 -16.71
CA THR A 330 4.22 10.57 -15.71
C THR A 330 3.26 9.53 -16.27
N GLU A 331 2.41 9.85 -17.25
CA GLU A 331 1.49 8.88 -17.86
C GLU A 331 2.25 7.90 -18.76
N GLU A 332 3.25 8.39 -19.48
CA GLU A 332 4.15 7.53 -20.26
C GLU A 332 4.94 6.59 -19.35
N ILE A 333 5.59 7.13 -18.31
CA ILE A 333 6.31 6.33 -17.31
C ILE A 333 5.38 5.26 -16.73
N ARG A 334 4.14 5.61 -16.36
CA ARG A 334 3.15 4.64 -15.84
C ARG A 334 2.86 3.51 -16.83
N LYS A 335 2.63 3.82 -18.12
CA LYS A 335 2.37 2.80 -19.15
C LYS A 335 3.57 1.87 -19.36
N PHE A 336 4.78 2.42 -19.48
CA PHE A 336 6.02 1.64 -19.61
C PHE A 336 6.32 0.82 -18.36
N SER A 337 6.00 1.34 -17.18
CA SER A 337 6.08 0.61 -15.90
C SER A 337 5.16 -0.62 -15.88
N ALA A 338 3.90 -0.45 -16.30
CA ALA A 338 2.94 -1.54 -16.40
C ALA A 338 3.35 -2.58 -17.44
N ARG A 339 3.89 -2.15 -18.59
CA ARG A 339 4.43 -3.07 -19.60
C ARG A 339 5.64 -3.84 -19.07
N THR A 340 6.57 -3.15 -18.41
CA THR A 340 7.73 -3.78 -17.77
C THR A 340 7.31 -4.84 -16.74
N PHE A 341 6.26 -4.57 -15.96
CA PHE A 341 5.68 -5.56 -15.06
C PHE A 341 5.18 -6.81 -15.81
N ILE A 342 4.45 -6.62 -16.91
CA ILE A 342 3.96 -7.72 -17.73
C ILE A 342 5.13 -8.54 -18.25
N ASP A 343 6.10 -7.91 -18.91
CA ASP A 343 7.24 -8.62 -19.52
C ASP A 343 8.06 -9.40 -18.47
N ILE A 344 8.35 -8.81 -17.31
CA ILE A 344 9.07 -9.50 -16.23
C ILE A 344 8.31 -10.73 -15.73
N ASN A 345 6.98 -10.67 -15.64
CA ASN A 345 6.18 -11.76 -15.07
C ASN A 345 5.72 -12.79 -16.13
N SER A 346 5.60 -12.41 -17.40
CA SER A 346 5.24 -13.34 -18.48
C SER A 346 6.39 -14.25 -18.86
N GLU A 347 7.62 -13.73 -18.86
CA GLU A 347 8.82 -14.50 -19.22
C GLU A 347 9.31 -15.42 -18.09
N GLN A 348 8.87 -15.20 -16.85
CA GLN A 348 9.23 -16.06 -15.72
C GLN A 348 8.46 -17.39 -15.76
N LEU A 349 9.10 -18.43 -16.30
CA LEU A 349 8.62 -19.80 -16.16
C LEU A 349 8.63 -20.21 -14.68
N LYS A 350 7.47 -20.63 -14.16
CA LYS A 350 7.40 -21.28 -12.85
C LYS A 350 8.20 -22.58 -12.91
N VAL A 351 9.14 -22.73 -11.97
CA VAL A 351 9.81 -24.02 -11.74
C VAL A 351 8.74 -25.05 -11.40
N LYS A 352 8.72 -26.16 -12.12
CA LYS A 352 7.72 -27.21 -11.90
C LYS A 352 8.00 -27.93 -10.58
N THR A 353 6.93 -28.26 -9.85
CA THR A 353 7.02 -28.87 -8.52
C THR A 353 7.83 -30.16 -8.53
N SER A 354 7.73 -30.98 -9.57
CA SER A 354 8.52 -32.20 -9.71
C SER A 354 10.02 -31.96 -9.77
N LEU A 355 10.45 -30.88 -10.42
CA LEU A 355 11.86 -30.48 -10.44
C LEU A 355 12.33 -30.02 -9.04
N LEU A 356 11.46 -29.37 -8.26
CA LEU A 356 11.80 -28.98 -6.89
C LEU A 356 12.01 -30.20 -5.99
N TYR A 357 11.18 -31.24 -6.09
CA TYR A 357 11.35 -32.47 -5.33
C TYR A 357 12.62 -33.23 -5.73
N LEU A 358 12.94 -33.29 -7.03
CA LEU A 358 14.19 -33.85 -7.52
C LEU A 358 15.40 -33.13 -6.92
N ILE A 359 15.42 -31.79 -6.95
CA ILE A 359 16.52 -31.00 -6.37
C ILE A 359 16.61 -31.23 -4.85
N ALA A 360 15.47 -31.24 -4.14
CA ALA A 360 15.44 -31.47 -2.71
C ALA A 360 16.06 -32.83 -2.33
N TYR A 361 15.63 -33.91 -2.99
CA TYR A 361 16.14 -35.25 -2.71
C TYR A 361 17.59 -35.43 -3.21
N ASP A 362 17.84 -35.21 -4.50
CA ASP A 362 19.13 -35.53 -5.14
C ASP A 362 20.26 -34.57 -4.76
N SER A 363 19.96 -33.27 -4.61
CA SER A 363 20.98 -32.25 -4.35
C SER A 363 21.05 -31.79 -2.91
N MET A 364 19.93 -31.79 -2.18
CA MET A 364 19.88 -31.34 -0.78
C MET A 364 19.84 -32.50 0.22
N GLY A 365 19.68 -33.75 -0.24
CA GLY A 365 19.60 -34.92 0.64
C GLY A 365 18.34 -34.96 1.50
N ASP A 366 17.28 -34.25 1.10
CA ASP A 366 16.01 -34.23 1.82
C ASP A 366 15.27 -35.57 1.61
N THR A 367 15.14 -36.35 2.68
CA THR A 367 14.47 -37.65 2.69
C THR A 367 13.04 -37.58 3.24
N SER A 368 12.39 -36.40 3.24
CA SER A 368 10.98 -36.31 3.59
C SER A 368 10.12 -37.17 2.65
N ASP A 369 8.97 -37.62 3.14
CA ASP A 369 8.03 -38.44 2.37
C ASP A 369 7.65 -37.75 1.05
N GLU A 370 7.51 -36.42 1.05
CA GLU A 370 7.19 -35.63 -0.15
C GLU A 370 8.34 -35.59 -1.17
N ALA A 371 9.58 -35.40 -0.72
CA ALA A 371 10.75 -35.36 -1.60
C ALA A 371 11.01 -36.75 -2.23
N LEU A 372 10.92 -37.81 -1.41
CA LEU A 372 11.05 -39.19 -1.87
C LEU A 372 9.93 -39.58 -2.85
N ALA A 373 8.67 -39.27 -2.52
CA ALA A 373 7.54 -39.52 -3.42
C ALA A 373 7.69 -38.79 -4.76
N GLY A 374 8.11 -37.53 -4.72
CA GLY A 374 8.41 -36.75 -5.93
C GLY A 374 9.50 -37.37 -6.79
N LYS A 375 10.58 -37.89 -6.17
CA LYS A 375 11.66 -38.62 -6.87
C LYS A 375 11.15 -39.91 -7.51
N VAL A 376 10.41 -40.73 -6.78
CA VAL A 376 9.85 -42.00 -7.27
C VAL A 376 8.93 -41.75 -8.46
N ILE A 377 7.99 -40.81 -8.35
CA ILE A 377 7.08 -40.42 -9.44
C ILE A 377 7.87 -40.00 -10.68
N SER A 378 8.94 -39.21 -10.51
CA SER A 378 9.77 -38.79 -11.62
C SER A 378 10.51 -39.95 -12.28
N LEU A 379 11.06 -40.89 -11.50
CA LEU A 379 11.73 -42.08 -12.03
C LEU A 379 10.76 -42.99 -12.80
N CYS A 380 9.57 -43.25 -12.25
CA CYS A 380 8.51 -44.03 -12.91
C CYS A 380 8.13 -43.44 -14.27
N ASN A 381 8.09 -42.11 -14.39
CA ASN A 381 7.77 -41.43 -15.64
C ASN A 381 8.93 -41.35 -16.65
N THR A 382 10.17 -41.64 -16.26
CA THR A 382 11.35 -41.45 -17.12
C THR A 382 11.79 -42.72 -17.82
N ASP A 383 11.60 -43.90 -17.20
CA ASP A 383 11.95 -45.19 -17.80
C ASP A 383 10.96 -45.59 -18.90
N LEU A 384 11.41 -45.64 -20.16
CA LEU A 384 10.60 -45.96 -21.35
C LEU A 384 10.09 -47.40 -21.38
N GLN A 385 10.72 -48.32 -20.65
CA GLN A 385 10.35 -49.74 -20.60
C GLN A 385 9.42 -50.06 -19.42
N SER A 386 9.19 -49.09 -18.53
CA SER A 386 8.34 -49.26 -17.37
C SER A 386 6.86 -49.28 -17.76
N PRO A 387 6.04 -50.19 -17.19
CA PRO A 387 4.57 -50.11 -17.30
C PRO A 387 4.00 -48.81 -16.73
N LEU A 388 4.76 -48.14 -15.86
CA LEU A 388 4.40 -46.86 -15.24
C LEU A 388 4.91 -45.66 -16.05
N HIS A 389 5.52 -45.89 -17.21
CA HIS A 389 6.00 -44.83 -18.09
C HIS A 389 4.86 -43.87 -18.46
N ASP A 390 5.06 -42.59 -18.14
CA ASP A 390 4.15 -41.50 -18.45
C ASP A 390 2.74 -41.60 -17.84
N LEU A 391 2.61 -42.35 -16.74
CA LEU A 391 1.33 -42.57 -16.05
C LEU A 391 0.97 -41.41 -15.11
N PHE A 392 1.96 -40.83 -14.42
CA PHE A 392 1.73 -39.85 -13.36
C PHE A 392 1.90 -38.41 -13.86
N GLU A 393 1.10 -37.46 -13.38
CA GLU A 393 1.31 -36.04 -13.64
C GLU A 393 2.58 -35.55 -12.91
N GLY A 394 3.71 -35.49 -13.63
CA GLY A 394 4.99 -35.14 -12.99
C GLY A 394 6.13 -34.68 -13.88
N ARG A 395 5.96 -34.55 -15.21
CA ARG A 395 7.09 -34.18 -16.07
C ARG A 395 7.54 -32.72 -15.84
N ALA A 396 8.84 -32.55 -15.60
CA ALA A 396 9.53 -31.26 -15.65
C ALA A 396 9.40 -30.54 -17.03
N LEU A 397 8.94 -31.23 -18.08
CA LEU A 397 8.83 -30.73 -19.46
C LEU A 397 7.39 -30.58 -20.02
N GLY A 398 6.33 -30.74 -19.21
CA GLY A 398 5.02 -30.15 -19.53
C GLY A 398 4.15 -30.87 -20.56
N ARG A 399 4.38 -32.17 -20.78
CA ARG A 399 3.39 -33.04 -21.43
C ARG A 399 2.40 -33.58 -20.38
N LYS A 400 1.13 -33.66 -20.75
CA LYS A 400 0.10 -34.32 -19.93
C LYS A 400 0.37 -35.82 -19.91
N SER A 401 0.00 -36.50 -18.82
CA SER A 401 0.14 -37.97 -18.72
C SER A 401 -0.64 -38.66 -19.84
N LYS A 402 -0.25 -39.89 -20.18
CA LYS A 402 -0.81 -40.67 -21.28
C LYS A 402 -2.34 -40.84 -21.19
N PHE A 403 -2.91 -40.74 -20.00
CA PHE A 403 -4.33 -40.94 -19.74
C PHE A 403 -5.08 -39.68 -19.33
N ASN A 404 -4.40 -38.53 -19.15
CA ASN A 404 -5.04 -37.26 -18.82
C ASN A 404 -5.96 -37.37 -17.58
N ILE A 405 -5.56 -38.21 -16.62
CA ILE A 405 -6.26 -38.46 -15.35
C ILE A 405 -5.69 -37.45 -14.33
N PRO A 406 -6.54 -36.72 -13.57
CA PRO A 406 -6.10 -35.71 -12.60
C PRO A 406 -5.26 -36.28 -11.46
#